data_AF-A0L1T0-F1
#
_entry.id   AF-A0L1T0-F1
#
_cell.length_a   1.000
_cell.length_b   1.000
_cell.length_c   1.000
_cell.angle_alpha   90.00
_cell.angle_beta   90.00
_cell.angle_gamma   90.00
#
_symmetry.space_group_name_H-M   'P 1'
#
loop_
_entity.id
_entity.type
_entity.pdbx_description
1 polymer ?
#
loop_
_entity_poly.entity_id
_entity_poly.type
_entity_poly.pdbx_seq_one_letter_code
_entity_poly.pdbx_strand_id
1 'polypeptide(L)' 'MSMNSLNKPSTDRIVREAERKSITSISRTTAWSLERRGLFPKRRQLYPQSTSVGWLLSELTEWVASRQTVEDGKY' A
#
# COMPACT_ATOMS: atom_id res chain seq x y z
N MET A 1 -22.87 -8.75 -23.77
CA MET A 1 -21.62 -8.16 -23.23
C MET A 1 -22.00 -7.19 -22.13
N SER A 2 -21.86 -7.61 -20.87
CA SER A 2 -21.93 -6.69 -19.72
C SER A 2 -20.88 -7.17 -18.73
N MET A 3 -19.85 -6.36 -18.54
CA MET A 3 -18.72 -6.64 -17.66
C MET A 3 -19.25 -6.67 -16.23
N ASN A 4 -19.06 -7.82 -15.56
CA ASN A 4 -19.41 -8.01 -14.17
C ASN A 4 -18.79 -6.89 -13.32
N SER A 5 -19.66 -6.18 -12.62
CA SER A 5 -19.30 -5.23 -11.56
C SER A 5 -18.32 -5.90 -10.61
N LEU A 6 -17.08 -5.42 -10.60
CA LEU A 6 -16.04 -5.89 -9.69
C LEU A 6 -16.50 -5.58 -8.27
N ASN A 7 -16.98 -6.62 -7.60
CA ASN A 7 -17.22 -6.66 -6.17
C ASN A 7 -15.86 -6.45 -5.48
N LYS A 8 -15.40 -5.19 -5.31
CA LYS A 8 -14.35 -4.88 -4.35
C LYS A 8 -14.90 -5.35 -3.00
N PRO A 9 -14.35 -6.37 -2.33
CA PRO A 9 -14.79 -6.68 -0.98
C PRO A 9 -14.56 -5.41 -0.15
N SER A 10 -15.66 -4.83 0.30
CA SER A 10 -15.80 -3.61 1.08
C SER A 10 -15.25 -3.83 2.49
N THR A 11 -13.94 -4.05 2.57
CA THR A 11 -13.19 -3.96 3.81
C THR A 11 -11.81 -3.46 3.42
N ASP A 12 -11.69 -2.15 3.26
CA ASP A 12 -10.41 -1.45 3.29
C ASP A 12 -9.75 -1.68 4.66
N ARG A 13 -9.17 -2.88 4.82
CA ARG A 13 -8.52 -3.29 6.06
C ARG A 13 -7.31 -2.40 6.25
N ILE A 14 -7.11 -2.00 7.49
CA ILE A 14 -5.92 -1.26 7.85
C ILE A 14 -4.75 -2.23 7.99
N VAL A 15 -3.74 -1.97 7.19
CA VAL A 15 -2.49 -2.69 7.12
C VAL A 15 -1.50 -2.02 8.07
N ARG A 16 -0.86 -2.80 8.95
CA ARG A 16 0.21 -2.32 9.85
C ARG A 16 1.57 -2.33 9.14
N GLU A 17 2.61 -1.83 9.80
CA GLU A 17 3.97 -1.77 9.23
C GLU A 17 4.49 -3.12 8.72
N ALA A 18 4.25 -4.19 9.50
CA ALA A 18 4.67 -5.56 9.14
C ALA A 18 4.03 -6.02 7.83
N GLU A 19 2.71 -5.88 7.72
CA GLU A 19 1.96 -6.25 6.51
C GLU A 19 2.30 -5.33 5.33
N ARG A 20 2.47 -4.03 5.58
CA ARG A 20 2.91 -3.06 4.57
C ARG A 20 4.26 -3.48 4.01
N LYS A 21 5.19 -3.91 4.86
CA LYS A 21 6.50 -4.44 4.44
C LYS A 21 6.33 -5.68 3.58
N SER A 22 5.47 -6.62 3.94
CA SER A 22 5.19 -7.82 3.14
C SER A 22 4.61 -7.49 1.77
N ILE A 23 3.64 -6.57 1.70
CA ILE A 23 2.95 -6.19 0.46
C ILE A 23 3.88 -5.42 -0.49
N THR A 24 4.55 -4.40 0.04
CA THR A 24 5.36 -3.50 -0.79
C THR A 24 6.80 -3.97 -0.96
N SER A 25 7.23 -4.95 -0.17
CA SER A 25 8.62 -5.46 -0.06
C SER A 25 9.69 -4.38 0.17
N ILE A 26 9.31 -3.12 0.44
CA ILE A 26 10.24 -2.02 0.70
C ILE A 26 10.52 -1.87 2.19
N SER A 27 11.78 -1.58 2.50
CA SER A 27 12.25 -1.24 3.85
C SER A 27 11.64 0.06 4.37
N ARG A 28 11.60 0.21 5.71
CA ARG A 28 11.05 1.40 6.39
C ARG A 28 11.70 2.71 5.93
N THR A 29 13.02 2.72 5.73
CA THR A 29 13.75 3.89 5.24
C THR A 29 13.31 4.30 3.83
N THR A 30 13.11 3.32 2.95
CA THR A 30 12.62 3.54 1.59
C THR A 30 11.21 4.09 1.60
N ALA A 31 10.32 3.50 2.43
CA ALA A 31 8.96 4.00 2.61
C ALA A 31 8.96 5.47 3.09
N TRP A 32 9.82 5.81 4.05
CA TRP A 32 9.97 7.19 4.55
C TRP A 32 10.45 8.16 3.47
N SER A 33 11.45 7.78 2.68
CA SER A 33 11.92 8.59 1.54
C SER A 33 10.84 8.79 0.49
N LEU A 34 10.02 7.77 0.23
CA LEU A 34 8.91 7.86 -0.72
C LEU A 34 7.74 8.69 -0.17
N GLU A 35 7.46 8.59 1.13
CA GLU A 35 6.48 9.44 1.82
C GLU A 35 6.87 10.92 1.70
N ARG A 36 8.16 11.25 1.92
CA ARG A 36 8.66 12.63 1.71
C ARG A 36 8.56 13.10 0.26
N ARG A 37 8.63 12.19 -0.71
CA ARG A 37 8.47 12.50 -2.14
C ARG A 37 7.00 12.58 -2.57
N GLY A 38 6.04 12.29 -1.69
CA GLY A 38 4.62 12.19 -2.05
C GLY A 38 4.30 10.97 -2.92
N LEU A 39 5.23 10.01 -2.99
CA LEU A 39 5.13 8.79 -3.80
C LEU A 39 4.82 7.58 -2.92
N PHE A 40 4.21 7.75 -1.75
CA PHE A 40 3.80 6.65 -0.88
C PHE A 40 2.46 7.01 -0.23
N PRO A 41 1.56 6.04 0.00
CA PRO A 41 0.29 6.32 0.65
C PRO A 41 0.48 6.87 2.06
N LYS A 42 -0.42 7.78 2.45
CA LYS A 42 -0.31 8.51 3.71
C LYS A 42 -0.57 7.57 4.88
N ARG A 43 0.31 7.61 5.89
CA ARG A 43 0.09 6.93 7.16
C ARG A 43 -1.16 7.50 7.87
N ARG A 44 -2.05 6.62 8.30
CA ARG A 44 -3.25 6.94 9.07
C ARG A 44 -3.05 6.51 10.52
N GLN A 45 -3.25 7.42 11.46
CA GLN A 45 -3.24 7.07 12.87
C GLN A 45 -4.50 6.26 13.18
N LEU A 46 -4.30 5.07 13.77
CA LEU A 46 -5.40 4.17 14.13
C LEU A 46 -6.04 4.54 15.46
N TYR A 47 -5.29 5.18 16.34
CA TYR A 47 -5.76 5.54 17.67
C TYR A 47 -5.21 6.92 18.07
N PRO A 48 -6.03 7.81 18.68
CA PRO A 48 -5.61 9.17 19.02
C PRO A 48 -4.43 9.25 19.99
N GLN A 49 -4.21 8.23 20.83
CA GLN A 49 -3.17 8.21 21.87
C GLN A 49 -2.14 7.09 21.66
N SER A 50 -1.95 6.59 20.44
CA SER A 50 -0.93 5.56 20.18
C SER A 50 -0.12 5.87 18.93
N THR A 51 1.11 5.40 18.94
CA THR A 51 2.03 5.38 17.78
C THR A 51 1.62 4.36 16.72
N SER A 52 0.48 3.68 16.91
CA SER A 52 -0.10 2.75 15.95
C SER A 52 -0.58 3.51 14.72
N VAL A 53 0.23 3.44 13.68
CA VAL A 53 -0.10 3.89 12.33
C VAL A 53 -0.44 2.69 11.46
N GLY A 54 -1.28 2.93 10.46
CA GLY A 54 -1.59 1.96 9.44
C GLY A 54 -1.88 2.62 8.10
N TRP A 55 -2.02 1.79 7.08
CA TRP A 55 -2.30 2.18 5.71
C TRP A 55 -3.52 1.44 5.21
N LEU A 56 -4.26 2.01 4.28
CA LEU A 56 -5.35 1.26 3.64
C LEU A 56 -4.74 0.22 2.70
N LEU A 57 -5.28 -0.99 2.74
CA LEU A 57 -4.87 -2.04 1.80
C LEU A 57 -5.08 -1.59 0.36
N SER A 58 -6.23 -0.98 0.02
CA SER A 58 -6.48 -0.48 -1.34
C SER A 58 -5.41 0.53 -1.76
N GLU A 59 -5.06 1.49 -0.90
CA GLU A 59 -4.00 2.46 -1.21
C GLU A 59 -2.64 1.79 -1.47
N LEU A 60 -2.25 0.79 -0.66
CA LEU A 60 -1.00 0.07 -0.88
C LEU A 60 -1.04 -0.75 -2.16
N THR A 61 -2.13 -1.45 -2.43
CA THR A 61 -2.30 -2.27 -3.64
C THR A 61 -2.34 -1.40 -4.88
N GLU A 62 -3.09 -0.30 -4.88
CA GLU A 62 -3.13 0.68 -5.96
C GLU A 62 -1.76 1.31 -6.19
N TRP A 63 -1.03 1.59 -5.12
CA TRP A 63 0.34 2.09 -5.22
C TRP A 63 1.30 1.08 -5.85
N VAL A 64 1.23 -0.20 -5.46
CA VAL A 64 2.02 -1.27 -6.08
C VAL A 64 1.62 -1.41 -7.56
N ALA A 65 0.33 -1.41 -7.88
CA ALA A 65 -0.19 -1.50 -9.24
C ALA A 65 0.17 -0.28 -10.11
N SER A 66 0.28 0.91 -9.50
CA SER A 66 0.73 2.12 -10.18
C SER A 66 2.21 2.09 -10.52
N ARG A 67 3.02 1.25 -9.87
CA ARG A 67 4.40 1.02 -10.29
C ARG A 67 4.38 0.04 -11.45
N GLN A 68 5.09 0.39 -12.52
CA GLN A 68 5.31 -0.52 -13.63
C GLN A 68 5.95 -1.79 -13.07
N THR A 69 5.30 -2.94 -13.30
CA THR A 69 5.97 -4.23 -13.18
C THR A 69 7.21 -4.11 -14.05
N VAL A 70 8.39 -4.14 -13.44
CA VAL A 70 9.59 -4.51 -14.19
C VAL A 70 9.31 -5.94 -14.63
N GLU A 71 8.78 -6.10 -15.84
CA GLU A 71 8.78 -7.39 -16.51
C GLU A 71 10.25 -7.82 -16.47
N ASP A 72 10.50 -8.86 -15.67
CA ASP A 72 11.81 -9.49 -15.51
C ASP A 72 12.15 -10.17 -16.84
N GLY A 73 12.45 -9.33 -17.83
CA GLY A 73 13.09 -9.72 -19.05
C GLY A 73 14.58 -9.69 -18.80
N LYS A 74 15.14 -10.89 -18.56
CA LYS A 74 16.54 -11.30 -18.61
C LYS A 74 17.17 -11.60 -17.26
N TYR A 75 17.33 -12.90 -16.99
CA TYR A 75 18.64 -13.53 -16.84
C TYR A 75 18.66 -14.89 -17.54
#